data_AF-A0A4Y2X3C9-F1
#
_entry.id   AF-A0A4Y2X3C9-F1
#
_cell.length_a   1.000
_cell.length_b   1.000
_cell.length_c   1.000
_cell.angle_alpha   90.00
_cell.angle_beta   90.00
_cell.angle_gamma   90.00
#
_symmetry.space_group_name_H-M   'P 1'
#
loop_
_entity.id
_entity.type
_entity.pdbx_description
1 polymer ?
#
loop_
_entity_poly.entity_id
_entity_poly.type
_entity_poly.pdbx_seq_one_letter_code
_entity_poly.pdbx_strand_id
1 'polypeptide(L)'
;MERGFSINENIEVENLNEVSYVSQRIVYDHVKQSGGIHLINITKEMRISLTSGHSKYRLFLEEQRAKEIAVNDSKERKLESNFLITLQKKKSLLEKEIAEMEYKVNELAEEARDFSLLTKSNKMRKAISKITEQLKELKL
;
A
#
# COMPACT_ATOMS: atom_id res chain seq x y z
N MET A 1 -31.05 22.55 6.41
CA MET A 1 -30.92 21.34 5.58
C MET A 1 -30.09 21.72 4.37
N GLU A 2 -28.80 21.41 4.37
CA GLU A 2 -27.95 21.52 3.18
C GLU A 2 -28.31 20.37 2.25
N ARG A 3 -28.91 20.68 1.10
CA ARG A 3 -29.11 19.70 0.03
C ARG A 3 -27.74 19.48 -0.64
N GLY A 4 -26.95 18.58 -0.06
CA GLY A 4 -25.74 18.08 -0.69
C GLY A 4 -26.07 17.52 -2.08
N PHE A 5 -25.25 17.86 -3.06
CA PHE A 5 -25.29 17.28 -4.39
C PHE A 5 -25.16 15.76 -4.26
N SER A 6 -26.23 15.02 -4.56
CA SER A 6 -26.16 13.58 -4.73
C SER A 6 -25.50 13.34 -6.08
N ILE A 7 -24.22 12.95 -6.06
CA ILE A 7 -23.56 12.39 -7.24
C ILE A 7 -24.31 11.09 -7.53
N ASN A 8 -25.09 11.10 -8.61
CA ASN A 8 -25.90 9.98 -9.02
C ASN A 8 -24.97 8.92 -9.64
N GLU A 9 -24.75 7.82 -8.93
CA GLU A 9 -23.87 6.70 -9.33
C GLU A 9 -24.31 6.06 -10.66
N ASN A 10 -25.56 6.30 -11.08
CA ASN A 10 -26.14 5.82 -12.34
C ASN A 10 -25.78 6.65 -13.59
N ILE A 11 -24.94 7.69 -13.47
CA ILE A 11 -24.40 8.44 -14.61
C ILE A 11 -22.96 7.94 -14.89
N GLU A 12 -22.77 6.65 -15.12
CA GLU A 12 -21.50 6.11 -15.61
C GLU A 12 -21.14 6.62 -17.01
N VAL A 13 -22.11 7.19 -17.73
CA VAL A 13 -21.91 7.73 -19.09
C VAL A 13 -21.06 9.01 -19.10
N GLU A 14 -20.94 9.73 -17.96
CA GLU A 14 -20.26 11.03 -17.92
C GLU A 14 -18.83 11.04 -17.38
N ASN A 15 -18.24 9.89 -17.01
CA ASN A 15 -16.81 9.85 -16.67
C ASN A 15 -15.92 9.54 -17.88
N LEU A 16 -16.39 9.89 -19.08
CA LEU A 16 -15.59 9.86 -20.30
C LEU A 16 -14.65 11.07 -20.27
N ASN A 17 -13.36 10.82 -20.52
CA ASN A 17 -12.37 11.88 -20.66
C ASN A 17 -12.84 12.90 -21.73
N GLU A 18 -12.58 14.19 -21.56
CA GLU A 18 -12.89 15.25 -22.53
C GLU A 18 -12.50 14.87 -23.97
N VAL A 19 -11.37 14.18 -24.13
CA VAL A 19 -10.88 13.70 -25.44
C VAL A 19 -11.85 12.68 -26.07
N SER A 20 -12.49 11.84 -25.26
CA SER A 20 -13.49 10.88 -25.72
C SER A 20 -14.75 11.58 -26.23
N TYR A 21 -15.18 12.66 -25.57
CA TYR A 21 -16.29 13.49 -26.04
C TYR A 21 -15.99 14.17 -27.37
N VAL A 22 -14.81 14.78 -27.50
CA VAL A 22 -14.37 15.39 -28.76
C VAL A 22 -14.36 14.36 -29.89
N SER A 23 -13.85 13.15 -29.62
CA SER A 23 -13.81 12.07 -30.60
C SER A 23 -15.21 11.61 -31.03
N GLN A 24 -16.14 11.43 -30.09
CA GLN A 24 -17.53 11.08 -30.40
C GLN A 24 -18.22 12.19 -31.22
N ARG A 25 -17.95 13.46 -30.89
CA ARG A 25 -18.52 14.59 -31.61
C ARG A 25 -18.06 14.65 -33.06
N ILE A 26 -16.77 14.41 -33.31
CA ILE A 26 -16.22 14.33 -34.68
C ILE A 26 -16.95 13.25 -35.49
N VAL A 27 -17.17 12.07 -34.90
CA VAL A 27 -17.90 10.98 -35.57
C VAL A 27 -19.34 11.40 -35.86
N TYR A 28 -20.04 11.99 -34.88
CA TYR A 28 -21.42 12.44 -35.04
C TYR A 28 -21.55 13.51 -36.15
N ASP A 29 -20.68 14.52 -36.14
CA ASP A 29 -20.70 15.61 -37.11
C ASP A 29 -20.44 15.08 -38.52
N HIS A 30 -19.51 14.12 -38.67
CA HIS A 30 -19.27 13.45 -39.94
C HIS A 30 -20.50 12.66 -40.42
N VAL A 31 -21.12 11.88 -39.56
CA VAL A 31 -22.34 11.11 -39.89
C VAL A 31 -23.47 12.02 -40.33
N LYS A 32 -23.64 13.15 -39.64
CA LYS A 32 -24.65 14.15 -39.96
C LYS A 32 -24.37 14.82 -41.32
N GLN A 33 -23.12 15.16 -41.60
CA GLN A 33 -22.70 15.75 -42.87
C GLN A 33 -22.91 14.78 -44.06
N SER A 34 -22.70 13.49 -43.84
CA SER A 34 -22.96 12.45 -44.85
C SER A 34 -24.44 12.17 -45.12
N GLY A 35 -25.37 12.84 -44.42
CA GLY A 35 -26.82 12.65 -44.58
C GLY A 35 -27.37 11.45 -43.78
N GLY A 36 -26.59 10.90 -42.85
CA GLY A 36 -26.98 9.81 -41.97
C GLY A 36 -26.14 8.55 -42.16
N ILE A 37 -26.24 7.63 -41.20
CA ILE A 37 -25.36 6.45 -41.11
C ILE A 37 -25.49 5.48 -42.30
N HIS A 38 -26.66 5.46 -42.95
CA HIS A 38 -26.95 4.57 -44.08
C HIS A 38 -26.24 5.00 -45.38
N LEU A 39 -25.78 6.25 -45.46
CA LEU A 39 -25.07 6.79 -46.63
C LEU A 39 -23.54 6.67 -46.50
N ILE A 40 -23.05 6.16 -45.37
CA ILE A 40 -21.62 6.02 -45.12
C ILE A 40 -21.15 4.66 -45.60
N ASN A 41 -20.29 4.67 -46.60
CA ASN A 41 -19.63 3.46 -47.08
C ASN A 41 -18.44 3.10 -46.18
N ILE A 42 -18.49 1.91 -45.58
CA ILE A 42 -17.40 1.41 -44.73
C ILE A 42 -16.24 0.94 -45.61
N THR A 43 -15.18 1.75 -45.66
CA THR A 43 -13.97 1.47 -46.43
C THR A 43 -13.04 0.47 -45.71
N LYS A 44 -12.04 -0.05 -46.43
CA LYS A 44 -11.05 -0.96 -45.85
C LYS A 44 -10.15 -0.25 -44.85
N GLU A 45 -9.84 1.01 -45.13
CA GLU A 45 -8.98 1.89 -44.33
C GLU A 45 -9.61 2.18 -42.98
N MET A 46 -10.94 2.40 -42.94
CA MET A 46 -11.70 2.55 -41.70
C MET A 46 -11.60 1.30 -40.81
N ARG A 47 -11.75 0.11 -41.42
CA ARG A 47 -11.63 -1.16 -40.69
C ARG A 47 -10.23 -1.35 -40.11
N ILE A 48 -9.18 -1.06 -40.89
CA ILE A 48 -7.79 -1.15 -40.42
C ILE A 48 -7.55 -0.17 -39.26
N SER A 49 -8.01 1.07 -39.39
CA SER A 49 -7.86 2.09 -38.36
C SER A 49 -8.58 1.71 -37.07
N LEU A 50 -9.79 1.17 -37.18
CA LEU A 50 -10.56 0.68 -36.03
C LEU A 50 -9.84 -0.46 -35.31
N THR A 51 -9.36 -1.48 -36.06
CA THR A 51 -8.62 -2.59 -35.47
C THR A 51 -7.35 -2.11 -34.77
N SER A 52 -6.60 -1.20 -35.39
CA SER A 52 -5.40 -0.62 -34.78
C SER A 52 -5.73 0.15 -33.49
N GLY A 53 -6.78 0.99 -33.51
CA GLY A 53 -7.25 1.73 -32.34
C GLY A 53 -7.69 0.81 -31.21
N HIS A 54 -8.46 -0.24 -31.52
CA HIS A 54 -8.89 -1.24 -30.56
C HIS A 54 -7.70 -1.97 -29.92
N SER A 55 -6.72 -2.40 -30.72
CA SER A 55 -5.50 -3.04 -30.20
C SER A 55 -4.71 -2.11 -29.27
N LYS A 56 -4.53 -0.83 -29.65
CA LYS A 56 -3.87 0.16 -28.79
C LYS A 56 -4.62 0.36 -27.47
N TYR A 57 -5.95 0.43 -27.51
CA TYR A 57 -6.76 0.57 -26.30
C TYR A 57 -6.63 -0.65 -25.38
N ARG A 58 -6.61 -1.86 -25.94
CA ARG A 58 -6.37 -3.08 -25.16
C ARG A 58 -5.00 -3.07 -24.47
N LEU A 59 -3.94 -2.70 -25.20
CA LEU A 59 -2.60 -2.57 -24.62
C LEU A 59 -2.58 -1.53 -23.49
N PHE A 60 -3.22 -0.38 -23.69
CA PHE A 60 -3.35 0.64 -22.64
C PHE A 60 -4.03 0.09 -21.37
N LEU A 61 -5.13 -0.68 -21.51
CA LEU A 61 -5.81 -1.29 -20.36
C LEU A 61 -4.92 -2.30 -19.64
N GLU A 62 -4.15 -3.10 -20.38
CA GLU A 62 -3.21 -4.07 -19.82
C GLU A 62 -2.06 -3.37 -19.06
N GLU A 63 -1.52 -2.28 -19.61
CA GLU A 63 -0.53 -1.45 -18.93
C GLU A 63 -1.08 -0.81 -17.65
N GLN A 64 -2.31 -0.31 -17.67
CA GLN A 64 -2.95 0.27 -16.48
C GLN A 64 -3.09 -0.77 -15.36
N ARG A 65 -3.55 -1.98 -15.69
CA ARG A 65 -3.61 -3.09 -14.72
C ARG A 65 -2.23 -3.46 -14.18
N ALA A 66 -1.23 -3.54 -15.04
CA ALA A 66 0.14 -3.85 -14.62
C ALA A 66 0.70 -2.77 -13.67
N LYS A 67 0.42 -1.50 -13.92
CA LYS A 67 0.80 -0.39 -13.02
C LYS A 67 0.11 -0.49 -11.66
N GLU A 68 -1.18 -0.80 -11.63
CA GLU A 68 -1.92 -0.97 -10.37
C GLU A 68 -1.35 -2.11 -9.53
N ILE A 69 -1.06 -3.25 -10.16
CA ILE A 69 -0.42 -4.40 -9.48
C ILE A 69 0.95 -3.99 -8.94
N ALA A 70 1.79 -3.33 -9.75
CA ALA A 70 3.11 -2.87 -9.32
C ALA A 70 3.04 -1.86 -8.17
N VAL A 71 2.06 -0.95 -8.19
CA VAL A 71 1.83 -0.01 -7.10
C VAL A 71 1.40 -0.75 -5.84
N ASN A 72 0.49 -1.72 -5.93
CA ASN A 72 0.05 -2.49 -4.78
C ASN A 72 1.19 -3.30 -4.15
N ASP A 73 1.94 -4.02 -4.97
CA ASP A 73 3.11 -4.79 -4.54
C ASP A 73 4.17 -3.86 -3.89
N SER A 74 4.40 -2.68 -4.47
CA SER A 74 5.30 -1.69 -3.85
C SER A 74 4.81 -1.18 -2.49
N LYS A 75 3.49 -1.09 -2.28
CA LYS A 75 2.89 -0.70 -0.99
C LYS A 75 3.04 -1.83 0.03
N GLU A 76 2.78 -3.07 -0.37
CA GLU A 76 2.96 -4.26 0.48
C GLU A 76 4.41 -4.38 0.95
N ARG A 77 5.38 -4.31 0.04
CA ARG A 77 6.81 -4.34 0.39
C ARG A 77 7.22 -3.21 1.33
N LYS A 78 6.67 -2.00 1.14
CA LYS A 78 6.92 -0.87 2.05
C LYS A 78 6.34 -1.13 3.44
N LEU A 79 5.16 -1.72 3.53
CA LEU A 79 4.53 -2.07 4.80
C LEU A 79 5.35 -3.12 5.56
N GLU A 80 5.78 -4.19 4.86
CA GLU A 80 6.65 -5.23 5.42
C GLU A 80 7.99 -4.66 5.89
N SER A 81 8.61 -3.79 5.09
CA SER A 81 9.87 -3.12 5.46
C SER A 81 9.71 -2.24 6.70
N ASN A 82 8.65 -1.44 6.78
CA ASN A 82 8.36 -0.62 7.95
C ASN A 82 8.10 -1.47 9.21
N PHE A 83 7.42 -2.61 9.05
CA PHE A 83 7.18 -3.55 10.13
C PHE A 83 8.50 -4.15 10.64
N LEU A 84 9.40 -4.59 9.73
CA LEU A 84 10.73 -5.08 10.09
C LEU A 84 11.56 -4.02 10.83
N ILE A 85 11.57 -2.77 10.36
CA ILE A 85 12.27 -1.66 11.03
C ILE A 85 11.73 -1.46 12.45
N THR A 86 10.41 -1.54 12.63
CA THR A 86 9.76 -1.38 13.93
C THR A 86 10.14 -2.51 14.89
N LEU A 87 10.15 -3.75 14.41
CA LEU A 87 10.57 -4.91 15.19
C LEU A 87 12.07 -4.84 15.56
N GLN A 88 12.94 -4.41 14.64
CA GLN A 88 14.36 -4.21 14.91
C GLN A 88 14.60 -3.15 15.99
N LYS A 89 13.88 -2.02 15.93
CA LYS A 89 13.94 -0.98 16.96
C LYS A 89 13.49 -1.52 18.33
N LYS A 90 12.41 -2.30 18.36
CA LYS A 90 11.92 -2.94 19.59
C LYS A 90 12.94 -3.91 20.16
N LYS A 91 13.57 -4.74 19.33
CA LYS A 91 14.65 -5.65 19.72
C LYS A 91 15.82 -4.88 20.35
N SER A 92 16.30 -3.83 19.68
CA SER A 92 17.40 -3.01 20.19
C SER A 92 17.08 -2.32 21.52
N LEU A 93 15.84 -1.89 21.72
CA LEU A 93 15.41 -1.29 22.99
C LEU A 93 15.44 -2.31 24.13
N LEU A 94 14.89 -3.51 23.90
CA LEU A 94 14.88 -4.59 24.90
C LEU A 94 16.30 -5.05 25.24
N GLU A 95 17.20 -5.14 24.26
CA GLU A 95 18.62 -5.45 24.48
C GLU A 95 19.30 -4.41 25.39
N LYS A 96 19.04 -3.12 25.15
CA LYS A 96 19.55 -2.05 26.03
C LYS A 96 18.98 -2.13 27.43
N GLU A 97 17.68 -2.37 27.56
CA GLU A 97 17.02 -2.51 28.85
C GLU A 97 17.59 -3.68 29.66
N ILE A 98 17.81 -4.83 29.01
CA ILE A 98 18.49 -5.99 29.63
C ILE A 98 19.88 -5.58 30.12
N ALA A 99 20.71 -4.96 29.27
CA ALA A 99 22.07 -4.58 29.64
C ALA A 99 22.10 -3.61 30.83
N GLU A 100 21.20 -2.61 30.86
CA GLU A 100 21.07 -1.68 31.99
C GLU A 100 20.62 -2.37 33.28
N MET A 101 19.68 -3.32 33.19
CA MET A 101 19.23 -4.08 34.35
C MET A 101 20.30 -5.05 34.85
N GLU A 102 21.06 -5.69 33.96
CA GLU A 102 22.18 -6.55 34.30
C GLU A 102 23.27 -5.78 35.04
N TYR A 103 23.60 -4.58 34.58
CA TYR A 103 24.52 -3.68 35.27
C TYR A 103 24.06 -3.39 36.71
N LYS A 104 22.81 -2.96 36.89
CA LYS A 104 22.22 -2.67 38.22
C LYS A 104 22.13 -3.92 39.11
N VAL A 105 21.88 -5.08 38.53
CA VAL A 105 21.83 -6.36 39.25
C VAL A 105 23.21 -6.74 39.78
N ASN A 106 24.25 -6.53 38.99
CA ASN A 106 25.63 -6.81 39.38
C ASN A 106 26.10 -5.84 40.46
N GLU A 107 25.83 -4.54 40.32
CA GLU A 107 26.09 -3.52 41.34
C GLU A 107 25.42 -3.88 42.68
N LEU A 108 24.11 -4.18 42.66
CA LEU A 108 23.38 -4.60 43.85
C LEU A 108 23.89 -5.93 44.45
N ALA A 109 24.47 -6.82 43.64
CA ALA A 109 25.04 -8.07 44.13
C ALA A 109 26.41 -7.86 44.77
N GLU A 110 27.24 -6.94 44.26
CA GLU A 110 28.51 -6.56 44.87
C GLU A 110 28.33 -5.76 46.17
N GLU A 111 27.31 -4.90 46.23
CA GLU A 111 26.98 -4.11 47.42
C GLU A 111 26.17 -4.88 48.47
N ALA A 112 25.72 -6.10 48.16
CA ALA A 112 24.85 -6.88 49.03
C ALA A 112 25.56 -7.31 50.32
N ARG A 113 25.32 -6.54 51.39
CA ARG A 113 25.74 -6.88 52.75
C ARG A 113 24.65 -7.56 53.57
N ASP A 114 23.40 -7.51 53.10
CA ASP A 114 22.24 -8.10 53.76
C ASP A 114 21.34 -8.91 52.80
N PHE A 115 20.49 -9.74 53.41
CA PHE A 115 19.59 -10.65 52.70
C PHE A 115 18.50 -9.91 51.88
N SER A 116 18.21 -8.67 52.24
CA SER A 116 17.22 -7.82 51.56
C SER A 116 17.70 -7.44 50.15
N LEU A 117 18.95 -6.98 50.03
CA LEU A 117 19.55 -6.63 48.74
C LEU A 117 19.71 -7.86 47.83
N LEU A 118 20.08 -9.02 48.39
CA LEU A 118 20.11 -10.29 47.66
C LEU A 118 18.73 -10.69 47.11
N THR A 119 17.68 -10.52 47.92
CA THR A 119 16.30 -10.80 47.49
C THR A 119 15.87 -9.86 46.36
N LYS A 120 16.26 -8.58 46.42
CA LYS A 120 15.99 -7.59 45.37
C LYS A 120 16.72 -7.92 44.07
N SER A 121 18.02 -8.23 44.14
CA SER A 121 18.84 -8.68 43.00
C SER A 121 18.23 -9.91 42.32
N ASN A 122 17.80 -10.91 43.09
CA ASN A 122 17.17 -12.12 42.56
C ASN A 122 15.81 -11.86 41.89
N LYS A 123 15.00 -10.92 42.40
CA LYS A 123 13.76 -10.49 41.73
C LYS A 123 14.05 -9.85 40.38
N MET A 124 15.08 -9.02 40.29
CA MET A 124 15.49 -8.37 39.03
C MET A 124 16.05 -9.37 38.02
N ARG A 125 16.83 -10.39 38.45
CA ARG A 125 17.26 -11.50 37.58
C ARG A 125 16.07 -12.26 36.98
N LYS A 126 15.01 -12.51 37.77
CA LYS A 126 13.78 -13.11 37.24
C LYS A 126 13.07 -12.22 36.22
N ALA A 127 13.11 -10.89 36.40
CA ALA A 127 12.55 -9.95 35.43
C ALA A 127 13.35 -9.94 34.12
N ILE A 128 14.68 -9.91 34.19
CA ILE A 128 15.58 -10.04 33.03
C ILE A 128 15.28 -11.33 32.26
N SER A 129 15.15 -12.47 32.95
CA SER A 129 14.81 -13.75 32.32
C SER A 129 13.52 -13.67 31.49
N LYS A 130 12.47 -13.02 32.01
CA LYS A 130 11.21 -12.84 31.27
C LYS A 130 11.38 -11.96 30.02
N ILE A 131 12.15 -10.88 30.13
CA ILE A 131 12.40 -9.96 29.01
C ILE A 131 13.27 -10.63 27.94
N THR A 132 14.26 -11.45 28.35
CA THR A 132 15.04 -12.26 27.41
C THR A 132 14.20 -13.31 26.68
N GLU A 133 13.15 -13.83 27.30
CA GLU A 133 12.22 -14.77 26.69
C GLU A 133 11.34 -14.06 25.64
N GLN A 134 10.82 -12.87 25.97
CA GLN A 134 10.13 -12.00 25.01
C GLN A 134 11.03 -11.62 23.81
N LEU A 135 12.33 -11.39 24.05
CA LEU A 135 13.30 -11.14 22.99
C LEU A 135 13.47 -12.35 22.07
N LYS A 136 13.46 -13.58 22.61
CA LYS A 136 13.54 -14.82 21.81
C LYS A 136 12.27 -15.07 21.01
N GLU A 137 11.11 -14.65 21.51
CA GLU A 137 9.83 -14.73 20.80
C GLU A 137 9.74 -13.74 19.62
N LEU A 138 10.45 -12.61 19.69
CA LEU A 138 10.70 -11.72 18.57
C LEU A 138 11.67 -12.40 17.57
N LYS A 139 11.18 -13.44 16.88
CA LYS A 139 11.91 -14.15 15.82
C LYS A 139 12.17 -13.19 14.66
N LEU A 140 13.36 -12.59 14.68
CA LEU A 140 13.89 -11.68 13.67
C LEU A 140 15.18 -12.27 13.12
#